data_AF-A0A6G0VS18-F1
#
_entry.id   AF-A0A6G0VS18-F1
#
_cell.length_a   1.000
_cell.length_b   1.000
_cell.length_c   1.000
_cell.angle_alpha   90.00
_cell.angle_beta   90.00
_cell.angle_gamma   90.00
#
_symmetry.space_group_name_H-M   'P 1'
#
loop_
_entity.id
_entity.type
_entity.pdbx_description
1 polymer ?
#
loop_
_entity_poly.entity_id
_entity_poly.type
_entity_poly.pdbx_seq_one_letter_code
_entity_poly.pdbx_strand_id
1 'polypeptide(L)'
;METTWFCYFPGSLMRKEKLTFFKKSWQQQQSVISVAVSQDAAVTTASYEICYILGKHMKPFTDAKIVKECFINASSLLLDKFSNKNQIILQLSDSTCIRRIENIAKHIYNRTIKDLKNCKYFSLAFDSISGKSQCSIFIRYCTEQNSINEDLLKFISMKGQTRGIDYPNVITNFLDNNDIDIKNWFLCVPMVVHRKPNKHAPLFQNLLEEMNSDYSDVLLHTLVRWLSRGKKRQQS
;
A
#
# COMPACT_ATOMS: atom_id res chain seq x y z
N MET A 1 21.82 -48.48 -40.90
CA MET A 1 21.17 -47.33 -40.22
C MET A 1 21.54 -47.28 -38.73
N GLU A 2 22.80 -47.50 -38.37
CA GLU A 2 23.21 -47.49 -36.96
C GLU A 2 24.64 -46.95 -36.87
N THR A 3 24.84 -45.76 -36.27
CA THR A 3 26.12 -45.34 -35.64
C THR A 3 26.06 -43.96 -34.96
N THR A 4 24.98 -43.17 -35.05
CA THR A 4 24.98 -41.81 -34.48
C THR A 4 25.01 -41.75 -32.93
N TRP A 5 24.64 -42.83 -32.24
CA TRP A 5 24.61 -42.88 -30.77
C TRP A 5 25.98 -43.12 -30.13
N PHE A 6 26.94 -43.74 -30.83
CA PHE A 6 28.25 -44.06 -30.28
C PHE A 6 29.17 -42.84 -30.09
N CYS A 7 28.84 -41.69 -30.66
CA CYS A 7 29.70 -40.50 -30.60
C CYS A 7 29.50 -39.65 -29.32
N TYR A 8 28.44 -39.89 -28.54
CA TYR A 8 28.03 -39.02 -27.43
C TYR A 8 28.23 -39.63 -26.03
N PHE A 9 29.21 -40.51 -25.87
CA PHE A 9 29.55 -41.09 -24.57
C PHE A 9 30.05 -40.02 -23.56
N PRO A 10 29.87 -40.24 -22.25
CA PRO A 10 30.34 -39.32 -21.21
C PRO A 10 31.82 -38.99 -21.38
N GLY A 11 32.16 -37.70 -21.51
CA GLY A 11 33.55 -37.24 -21.68
C GLY A 11 34.02 -37.04 -23.13
N SER A 12 33.28 -37.52 -24.13
CA SER A 12 33.65 -37.33 -25.54
C SER A 12 33.66 -35.84 -25.96
N LEU A 13 34.54 -35.48 -26.90
CA LEU A 13 34.62 -34.14 -27.46
C LEU A 13 33.29 -33.71 -28.08
N MET A 14 32.69 -34.58 -28.89
CA MET A 14 31.40 -34.37 -29.54
C MET A 14 30.27 -34.10 -28.53
N ARG A 15 30.26 -34.78 -27.37
CA ARG A 15 29.29 -34.52 -26.29
C ARG A 15 29.51 -33.18 -25.63
N LYS A 16 30.77 -32.82 -25.33
CA LYS A 16 31.10 -31.52 -24.72
C LYS A 16 30.69 -30.37 -25.65
N GLU A 17 31.00 -30.46 -26.94
CA GLU A 17 30.60 -29.47 -27.95
C GLU A 17 29.08 -29.34 -28.03
N LYS A 18 28.35 -30.46 -28.10
CA LYS A 18 26.88 -30.47 -28.10
C LYS A 18 26.28 -29.84 -26.85
N LEU A 19 26.84 -30.12 -25.67
CA LEU A 19 26.41 -29.52 -24.41
C LEU A 19 26.70 -28.01 -24.36
N THR A 20 27.86 -27.57 -24.86
CA THR A 20 28.15 -26.13 -24.96
C THR A 20 27.24 -25.42 -25.94
N PHE A 21 26.89 -26.08 -27.05
CA PHE A 21 25.89 -25.61 -28.01
C PHE A 21 24.52 -25.45 -27.35
N PHE A 22 24.02 -26.48 -26.65
CA PHE A 22 22.73 -26.41 -25.95
C PHE A 22 22.74 -25.36 -24.84
N LYS A 23 23.83 -25.23 -24.09
CA LYS A 23 23.97 -24.20 -23.05
C LYS A 23 23.93 -22.78 -23.64
N LYS A 24 24.63 -22.54 -24.75
CA LYS A 24 24.57 -21.27 -25.50
C LYS A 24 23.16 -21.00 -26.03
N SER A 25 22.52 -22.00 -26.63
CA SER A 25 21.15 -21.88 -27.15
C SER A 25 20.14 -21.56 -26.05
N TRP A 26 20.26 -22.20 -24.89
CA TRP A 26 19.40 -21.95 -23.74
C TRP A 26 19.63 -20.56 -23.14
N GLN A 27 20.88 -20.12 -23.01
CA GLN A 27 21.22 -18.76 -22.57
C GLN A 27 20.69 -17.70 -23.53
N GLN A 28 20.76 -17.95 -24.83
CA GLN A 28 20.15 -17.08 -25.85
C GLN A 28 18.62 -17.00 -25.67
N GLN A 29 17.94 -18.13 -25.48
CA GLN A 29 16.50 -18.16 -25.20
C GLN A 29 16.13 -17.40 -23.92
N GLN A 30 16.88 -17.58 -22.84
CA GLN A 30 16.66 -16.84 -21.59
C GLN A 30 16.90 -15.34 -21.75
N SER A 31 17.91 -14.95 -22.54
CA SER A 31 18.23 -13.54 -22.76
C SER A 31 17.09 -12.80 -23.45
N VAL A 32 16.45 -13.42 -24.45
CA VAL A 32 15.29 -12.87 -25.16
C VAL A 32 14.10 -12.67 -24.21
N ILE A 33 13.82 -13.66 -23.35
CA ILE A 33 12.75 -13.56 -22.34
C ILE A 33 13.05 -12.44 -21.35
N SER A 34 14.29 -12.34 -20.87
CA SER A 34 14.67 -11.32 -19.89
C SER A 34 14.53 -9.89 -20.42
N VAL A 35 14.87 -9.66 -21.69
CA VAL A 35 14.72 -8.35 -22.36
C VAL A 35 13.25 -7.99 -22.54
N ALA A 36 12.41 -8.91 -23.01
CA ALA A 36 10.97 -8.66 -23.15
C ALA A 36 10.31 -8.31 -21.80
N VAL A 37 10.65 -9.05 -20.74
CA VAL A 37 10.16 -8.81 -19.38
C VAL A 37 10.63 -7.45 -18.83
N SER A 38 11.86 -7.02 -19.12
CA SER A 38 12.39 -5.74 -18.66
C SER A 38 11.66 -4.52 -19.26
N GLN A 39 11.26 -4.61 -20.52
CA GLN A 39 10.52 -3.54 -21.21
C GLN A 39 9.09 -3.43 -20.68
N ASP A 40 8.43 -4.57 -20.45
CA ASP A 40 7.09 -4.63 -19.84
C ASP A 40 7.09 -4.13 -18.39
N ALA A 41 8.20 -4.33 -17.65
CA ALA A 41 8.36 -3.80 -16.31
C ALA A 41 8.40 -2.26 -16.30
N ALA A 42 9.13 -1.62 -17.22
CA ALA A 42 9.20 -0.16 -17.30
C ALA A 42 7.84 0.48 -17.59
N VAL A 43 7.07 -0.08 -18.55
CA VAL A 43 5.71 0.38 -18.86
C VAL A 43 4.78 0.20 -17.66
N THR A 44 4.92 -0.92 -16.95
CA THR A 44 4.14 -1.21 -15.74
C THR A 44 4.45 -0.21 -14.63
N THR A 45 5.73 0.08 -14.37
CA THR A 45 6.15 1.06 -13.36
C THR A 45 5.66 2.46 -13.71
N ALA A 46 5.86 2.94 -14.93
CA ALA A 46 5.40 4.27 -15.36
C ALA A 46 3.88 4.46 -15.15
N SER A 47 3.12 3.40 -15.35
CA SER A 47 1.68 3.44 -15.22
C SER A 47 1.18 3.28 -13.79
N TYR A 48 1.95 2.68 -12.87
CA TYR A 48 1.72 2.85 -11.41
C TYR A 48 1.90 4.31 -10.99
N GLU A 49 2.92 4.98 -11.52
CA GLU A 49 3.27 6.35 -11.14
C GLU A 49 2.18 7.35 -11.57
N ILE A 50 1.64 7.18 -12.78
CA ILE A 50 0.50 7.96 -13.24
C ILE A 50 -0.72 7.73 -12.34
N CYS A 51 -1.03 6.47 -12.00
CA CYS A 51 -2.16 6.16 -11.12
C CYS A 51 -1.98 6.78 -9.72
N TYR A 52 -0.76 6.74 -9.19
CA TYR A 52 -0.42 7.36 -7.92
C TYR A 52 -0.60 8.89 -7.95
N ILE A 53 -0.14 9.56 -9.02
CA ILE A 53 -0.32 11.00 -9.20
C ILE A 53 -1.81 11.35 -9.28
N LEU A 54 -2.60 10.61 -10.07
CA LEU A 54 -4.04 10.81 -10.17
C LEU A 54 -4.72 10.69 -8.80
N GLY A 55 -4.39 9.63 -8.04
CA GLY A 55 -4.90 9.43 -6.68
C GLY A 55 -4.50 10.55 -5.73
N LYS A 56 -3.23 10.99 -5.75
CA LYS A 56 -2.70 12.08 -4.92
C LYS A 56 -3.43 13.40 -5.17
N HIS A 57 -3.81 13.67 -6.41
CA HIS A 57 -4.55 14.88 -6.77
C HIS A 57 -6.08 14.71 -6.69
N MET A 58 -6.57 13.58 -6.16
CA MET A 58 -7.99 13.24 -6.04
C MET A 58 -8.74 13.36 -7.37
N LYS A 59 -8.08 12.96 -8.48
CA LYS A 59 -8.67 12.95 -9.81
C LYS A 59 -9.43 11.66 -10.06
N PRO A 60 -10.56 11.70 -10.79
CA PRO A 60 -11.30 10.50 -11.14
C PRO A 60 -10.47 9.63 -12.08
N PHE A 61 -10.62 8.30 -11.99
CA PHE A 61 -9.84 7.36 -12.80
C PHE A 61 -10.15 7.41 -14.29
N THR A 62 -11.30 7.99 -14.66
CA THR A 62 -11.65 8.30 -16.05
C THR A 62 -10.62 9.23 -16.71
N ASP A 63 -9.96 10.10 -15.94
CA ASP A 63 -8.94 11.01 -16.44
C ASP A 63 -7.69 10.27 -16.92
N ALA A 64 -7.49 9.01 -16.52
CA ALA A 64 -6.36 8.21 -16.99
C ALA A 64 -6.39 7.98 -18.51
N LYS A 65 -7.59 7.94 -19.12
CA LYS A 65 -7.75 7.87 -20.58
C LYS A 65 -7.23 9.14 -21.26
N ILE A 66 -7.53 10.30 -20.68
CA ILE A 66 -7.06 11.59 -21.16
C ILE A 66 -5.52 11.64 -21.07
N VAL A 67 -4.96 11.23 -19.94
CA VAL A 67 -3.50 11.15 -19.76
C VAL A 67 -2.86 10.23 -20.81
N LYS A 68 -3.48 9.08 -21.08
CA LYS A 68 -3.02 8.15 -22.12
C LYS A 68 -3.05 8.79 -23.51
N GLU A 69 -4.12 9.49 -23.86
CA GLU A 69 -4.26 10.19 -25.13
C GLU A 69 -3.23 11.32 -25.28
N CYS A 70 -3.09 12.17 -24.26
CA CYS A 70 -2.06 13.21 -24.22
C CYS A 70 -0.66 12.62 -24.41
N PHE A 71 -0.38 11.49 -23.76
CA PHE A 71 0.92 10.84 -23.86
C PHE A 71 1.17 10.30 -25.27
N ILE A 72 0.19 9.62 -25.89
CA ILE A 72 0.31 9.11 -27.27
C ILE A 72 0.56 10.26 -28.24
N ASN A 73 -0.21 11.34 -28.16
CA ASN A 73 -0.08 12.51 -29.03
C ASN A 73 1.24 13.25 -28.82
N ALA A 74 1.70 13.41 -27.58
CA ALA A 74 2.99 14.05 -27.29
C ALA A 74 4.17 13.16 -27.71
N SER A 75 4.07 11.85 -27.49
CA SER A 75 5.14 10.90 -27.81
C SER A 75 5.40 10.85 -29.32
N SER A 76 4.38 11.02 -30.16
CA SER A 76 4.57 11.01 -31.61
C SER A 76 5.40 12.18 -32.11
N LEU A 77 5.38 13.32 -31.40
CA LEU A 77 6.16 14.52 -31.72
C LEU A 77 7.53 14.53 -31.02
N LEU A 78 7.57 14.19 -29.73
CA LEU A 78 8.77 14.27 -28.90
C LEU A 78 9.71 13.08 -29.08
N LEU A 79 9.15 11.89 -29.35
CA LEU A 79 9.89 10.64 -29.44
C LEU A 79 10.04 10.12 -30.86
N ASP A 80 9.76 10.95 -31.87
CA ASP A 80 9.80 10.53 -33.28
C ASP A 80 11.19 10.05 -33.72
N LYS A 81 12.24 10.53 -33.05
CA LYS A 81 13.64 10.14 -33.30
C LYS A 81 14.07 8.86 -32.55
N PHE A 82 13.23 8.30 -31.69
CA PHE A 82 13.56 7.13 -30.88
C PHE A 82 12.90 5.86 -31.42
N SER A 83 13.70 4.80 -31.57
CA SER A 83 13.29 3.51 -32.15
C SER A 83 12.18 2.79 -31.37
N ASN A 84 11.99 3.15 -30.09
CA ASN A 84 11.07 2.45 -29.17
C ASN A 84 9.64 3.02 -29.17
N LYS A 85 9.29 3.89 -30.11
CA LYS A 85 7.99 4.58 -30.22
C LYS A 85 6.78 3.64 -30.08
N ASN A 86 6.83 2.47 -30.72
CA ASN A 86 5.72 1.51 -30.75
C ASN A 86 5.57 0.66 -29.48
N GLN A 87 6.56 0.68 -28.59
CA GLN A 87 6.56 -0.10 -27.35
C GLN A 87 5.92 0.66 -26.17
N ILE A 88 5.65 1.96 -26.33
CA ILE A 88 5.14 2.82 -25.25
C ILE A 88 3.61 2.77 -25.22
N ILE A 89 3.04 1.56 -25.16
CA ILE A 89 1.60 1.37 -25.01
C ILE A 89 1.30 1.30 -23.51
N LEU A 90 1.00 2.45 -22.91
CA LEU A 90 0.60 2.48 -21.51
C LEU A 90 -0.74 1.77 -21.30
N GLN A 91 -0.73 0.76 -20.42
CA GLN A 91 -1.94 0.10 -19.93
C GLN A 91 -2.63 1.00 -18.89
N LEU A 92 -3.42 1.96 -19.36
CA LEU A 92 -4.20 2.90 -18.54
C LEU A 92 -5.69 2.80 -18.91
N SER A 93 -6.33 1.68 -18.58
CA SER A 93 -7.79 1.58 -18.52
C SER A 93 -8.30 1.94 -17.13
N ASP A 94 -9.57 2.33 -17.01
CA ASP A 94 -10.20 2.64 -15.71
C ASP A 94 -10.04 1.45 -14.74
N SER A 95 -10.32 0.23 -15.20
CA SER A 95 -10.15 -1.01 -14.43
C SER A 95 -8.70 -1.27 -14.01
N THR A 96 -7.73 -0.93 -14.86
CA THR A 96 -6.31 -1.07 -14.53
C THR A 96 -5.90 -0.06 -13.48
N CYS A 97 -6.38 1.19 -13.59
CA CYS A 97 -6.07 2.25 -12.62
C CYS A 97 -6.63 1.91 -11.24
N ILE A 98 -7.87 1.41 -11.18
CA ILE A 98 -8.49 0.92 -9.93
C ILE A 98 -7.60 -0.15 -9.30
N ARG A 99 -7.29 -1.22 -10.06
CA ARG A 99 -6.46 -2.33 -9.55
C ARG A 99 -5.09 -1.87 -9.08
N ARG A 100 -4.45 -0.93 -9.79
CA ARG A 100 -3.14 -0.40 -9.39
C ARG A 100 -3.22 0.42 -8.11
N ILE A 101 -4.25 1.23 -7.95
CA ILE A 101 -4.46 2.02 -6.73
C ILE A 101 -4.79 1.10 -5.55
N GLU A 102 -5.58 0.06 -5.75
CA GLU A 102 -5.81 -0.98 -4.75
C GLU A 102 -4.51 -1.67 -4.34
N ASN A 103 -3.64 -2.00 -5.30
CA ASN A 103 -2.33 -2.58 -5.02
C ASN A 103 -1.42 -1.61 -4.24
N ILE A 104 -1.41 -0.33 -4.62
CA ILE A 104 -0.66 0.71 -3.89
C ILE A 104 -1.20 0.84 -2.46
N ALA A 105 -2.53 0.94 -2.31
CA ALA A 105 -3.18 1.03 -1.01
C ALA A 105 -2.88 -0.19 -0.14
N LYS A 106 -2.94 -1.40 -0.70
CA LYS A 106 -2.57 -2.65 -0.02
C LYS A 106 -1.10 -2.66 0.39
N HIS A 107 -0.20 -2.17 -0.46
CA HIS A 107 1.22 -2.09 -0.15
C HIS A 107 1.49 -1.11 1.00
N ILE A 108 0.86 0.08 0.98
CA ILE A 108 0.93 1.05 2.07
C ILE A 108 0.39 0.43 3.36
N TYR A 109 -0.80 -0.19 3.31
CA TYR A 109 -1.40 -0.86 4.46
C TYR A 109 -0.47 -1.92 5.06
N ASN A 110 0.09 -2.82 4.24
CA ASN A 110 1.02 -3.85 4.70
C ASN A 110 2.28 -3.25 5.35
N ARG A 111 2.79 -2.13 4.81
CA ARG A 111 3.90 -1.40 5.40
C ARG A 111 3.51 -0.84 6.77
N THR A 112 2.35 -0.19 6.87
CA THR A 112 1.84 0.33 8.15
C THR A 112 1.71 -0.80 9.18
N ILE A 113 1.14 -1.96 8.82
CA ILE A 113 1.06 -3.12 9.73
C ILE A 113 2.44 -3.61 10.18
N LYS A 114 3.41 -3.70 9.25
CA LYS A 114 4.78 -4.07 9.59
C LYS A 114 5.42 -3.09 10.57
N ASP A 115 5.24 -1.80 10.32
CA ASP A 115 5.77 -0.75 11.19
C ASP A 115 5.10 -0.81 12.58
N LEU A 116 3.80 -1.15 12.65
CA LEU A 116 3.08 -1.32 13.93
C LEU A 116 3.53 -2.55 14.72
N LYS A 117 3.89 -3.65 14.07
CA LYS A 117 4.45 -4.83 14.76
C LYS A 117 5.77 -4.51 15.46
N ASN A 118 6.57 -3.64 14.86
CA ASN A 118 7.88 -3.26 15.39
C ASN A 118 7.85 -1.98 16.24
N CYS A 119 6.73 -1.24 16.25
CA CYS A 119 6.66 0.02 16.98
C CYS A 119 6.63 -0.23 18.48
N LYS A 120 7.33 0.62 19.24
CA LYS A 120 7.26 0.61 20.71
C LYS A 120 5.98 1.23 21.23
N TYR A 121 5.50 2.27 20.53
CA TYR A 121 4.36 3.06 20.95
C TYR A 121 3.52 3.45 19.74
N PHE A 122 2.21 3.22 19.86
CA PHE A 122 1.22 3.76 18.94
C PHE A 122 -0.01 4.27 19.68
N SER A 123 -0.78 5.09 18.97
CA SER A 123 -2.05 5.65 19.44
C SER A 123 -3.12 5.59 18.37
N LEU A 124 -4.35 5.32 18.77
CA LEU A 124 -5.51 5.28 17.87
C LEU A 124 -6.43 6.46 18.11
N ALA A 125 -6.98 7.00 17.03
CA ALA A 125 -8.02 8.02 17.07
C ALA A 125 -9.25 7.61 16.27
N PHE A 126 -10.43 7.84 16.85
CA PHE A 126 -11.72 7.45 16.27
C PHE A 126 -12.52 8.68 15.89
N ASP A 127 -12.96 8.76 14.64
CA ASP A 127 -13.85 9.81 14.15
C ASP A 127 -15.15 9.19 13.62
N SER A 128 -16.28 9.57 14.21
CA SER A 128 -17.61 9.10 13.81
C SER A 128 -18.17 10.05 12.74
N ILE A 129 -18.44 9.53 11.55
CA ILE A 129 -18.99 10.34 10.47
C ILE A 129 -20.48 10.57 10.75
N SER A 130 -20.84 11.82 11.07
CA SER A 130 -22.22 12.21 11.36
C SER A 130 -23.17 11.80 10.23
N GLY A 131 -24.21 11.01 10.54
CA GLY A 131 -25.28 10.63 9.62
C GLY A 131 -25.11 9.29 8.90
N LYS A 132 -23.96 8.61 9.03
CA LYS A 132 -23.78 7.22 8.61
C LYS A 132 -23.25 6.44 9.79
N SER A 133 -23.69 5.20 9.95
CA SER A 133 -23.16 4.31 11.00
C SER A 133 -21.77 3.82 10.60
N GLN A 134 -20.81 4.73 10.43
CA GLN A 134 -19.44 4.47 10.02
C GLN A 134 -18.47 5.29 10.86
N CYS A 135 -17.36 4.68 11.25
CA CYS A 135 -16.28 5.31 12.01
C CYS A 135 -14.95 5.14 11.24
N SER A 136 -14.19 6.21 11.10
CA SER A 136 -12.78 6.14 10.65
C SER A 136 -11.85 6.02 11.84
N ILE A 137 -10.90 5.09 11.73
CA ILE A 137 -9.79 4.97 12.66
C ILE A 137 -8.55 5.57 12.02
N PHE A 138 -7.93 6.51 12.73
CA PHE A 138 -6.60 7.01 12.45
C PHE A 138 -5.62 6.40 13.43
N ILE A 139 -4.39 6.23 12.99
CA ILE A 139 -3.30 5.73 13.81
C ILE A 139 -2.14 6.72 13.78
N ARG A 140 -1.50 6.90 14.93
CA ARG A 140 -0.26 7.66 15.07
C ARG A 140 0.76 6.80 15.78
N TYR A 141 1.87 6.50 15.13
CA TYR A 141 2.87 5.55 15.61
C TYR A 141 4.29 6.11 15.41
N CYS A 142 5.21 5.62 16.24
CA CYS A 142 6.63 5.95 16.14
C CYS A 142 7.39 4.80 15.48
N THR A 143 8.12 5.09 14.41
CA THR A 143 8.98 4.11 13.75
C THR A 143 10.26 3.87 14.56
N GLU A 144 11.02 2.83 14.19
CA GLU A 144 12.36 2.56 14.72
C GLU A 144 13.32 3.76 14.52
N GLN A 145 13.11 4.59 13.49
CA GLN A 145 13.91 5.80 13.25
C GLN A 145 13.44 7.02 14.07
N ASN A 146 12.58 6.82 15.08
CA ASN A 146 11.95 7.89 15.86
C ASN A 146 11.15 8.90 15.01
N SER A 147 10.70 8.52 13.82
CA SER A 147 9.79 9.34 13.03
C SER A 147 8.35 9.07 13.43
N ILE A 148 7.60 10.15 13.67
CA ILE A 148 6.17 10.07 13.99
C ILE A 148 5.39 10.08 12.69
N ASN A 149 4.64 9.01 12.45
CA ASN A 149 3.78 8.86 11.29
C ASN A 149 2.31 8.88 11.71
N GLU A 150 1.45 9.35 10.81
CA GLU A 150 0.00 9.42 10.99
C GLU A 150 -0.68 8.88 9.72
N ASP A 151 -1.55 7.90 9.87
CA ASP A 151 -2.23 7.24 8.74
C ASP A 151 -3.71 6.95 9.06
N LEU A 152 -4.52 6.83 8.01
CA LEU A 152 -5.87 6.26 8.10
C LEU A 152 -5.75 4.74 8.10
N LEU A 153 -6.17 4.11 9.19
CA LEU A 153 -6.06 2.67 9.36
C LEU A 153 -7.20 1.92 8.67
N LYS A 154 -8.45 2.27 9.00
CA LYS A 154 -9.63 1.55 8.49
C LYS A 154 -10.93 2.34 8.70
N PHE A 155 -11.89 2.13 7.81
CA PHE A 155 -13.30 2.46 8.05
C PHE A 155 -14.03 1.24 8.64
N ILE A 156 -14.70 1.45 9.76
CA ILE A 156 -15.57 0.47 10.41
C ILE A 156 -17.02 0.84 10.14
N SER A 157 -17.80 -0.11 9.66
CA SER A 157 -19.26 0.01 9.64
C SER A 157 -19.81 -0.39 11.02
N MET A 158 -20.49 0.53 11.69
CA MET A 158 -21.17 0.30 12.97
C MET A 158 -22.61 -0.12 12.67
N LYS A 159 -23.04 -1.31 13.08
CA LYS A 159 -24.44 -1.75 12.90
C LYS A 159 -25.24 -1.36 14.14
N GLY A 160 -26.09 -0.34 14.04
CA GLY A 160 -26.97 0.07 15.14
C GLY A 160 -26.34 1.04 16.14
N GLN A 161 -27.15 1.47 17.12
CA GLN A 161 -26.87 2.54 18.08
C GLN A 161 -25.42 2.52 18.61
N THR A 162 -24.76 3.68 18.58
CA THR A 162 -23.40 3.94 19.08
C THR A 162 -23.25 3.63 20.58
N ARG A 163 -23.22 2.35 20.94
CA ARG A 163 -22.91 1.94 22.31
C ARG A 163 -21.39 1.84 22.40
N GLY A 164 -20.81 2.42 23.43
CA GLY A 164 -19.35 2.52 23.58
C GLY A 164 -18.61 1.18 23.68
N ILE A 165 -19.32 0.05 23.68
CA ILE A 165 -18.79 -1.33 23.73
C ILE A 165 -18.35 -1.84 22.35
N ASP A 166 -18.84 -1.26 21.25
CA ASP A 166 -18.50 -1.73 19.91
C ASP A 166 -17.07 -1.34 19.49
N TYR A 167 -16.55 -0.22 20.00
CA TYR A 167 -15.20 0.23 19.66
C TYR A 167 -14.11 -0.71 20.20
N PRO A 168 -14.10 -1.06 21.50
CA PRO A 168 -13.17 -2.05 22.05
C PRO A 168 -13.12 -3.35 21.24
N ASN A 169 -14.27 -3.95 20.96
CA ASN A 169 -14.33 -5.25 20.28
C ASN A 169 -13.78 -5.20 18.85
N VAL A 170 -13.95 -4.10 18.12
CA VAL A 170 -13.39 -3.98 16.77
C VAL A 170 -11.88 -3.77 16.82
N ILE A 171 -11.39 -3.08 17.84
CA ILE A 171 -9.97 -2.86 18.07
C ILE A 171 -9.27 -4.16 18.43
N THR A 172 -9.79 -4.90 19.42
CA THR A 172 -9.20 -6.19 19.84
C THR A 172 -9.16 -7.15 18.68
N ASN A 173 -10.29 -7.33 17.98
CA ASN A 173 -10.34 -8.12 16.75
C ASN A 173 -9.32 -7.65 15.70
N PHE A 174 -9.08 -6.35 15.55
CA PHE A 174 -8.08 -5.85 14.60
C PHE A 174 -6.65 -6.20 15.02
N LEU A 175 -6.31 -6.01 16.29
CA LEU A 175 -4.98 -6.30 16.83
C LEU A 175 -4.68 -7.81 16.74
N ASP A 176 -5.65 -8.64 17.13
CA ASP A 176 -5.55 -10.10 17.09
C ASP A 176 -5.40 -10.60 15.65
N ASN A 177 -6.22 -10.11 14.71
CA ASN A 177 -6.15 -10.54 13.31
C ASN A 177 -4.85 -10.13 12.60
N ASN A 178 -4.13 -9.14 13.12
CA ASN A 178 -2.89 -8.66 12.52
C ASN A 178 -1.65 -9.04 13.35
N ASP A 179 -1.76 -9.82 14.43
CA ASP A 179 -0.69 -10.13 15.38
C ASP A 179 0.09 -8.89 15.86
N ILE A 180 -0.63 -7.86 16.30
CA ILE A 180 -0.02 -6.63 16.85
C ILE A 180 -0.03 -6.73 18.38
N ASP A 181 1.14 -6.63 19.01
CA ASP A 181 1.25 -6.68 20.46
C ASP A 181 0.58 -5.45 21.10
N ILE A 182 -0.44 -5.71 21.92
CA ILE A 182 -1.21 -4.67 22.62
C ILE A 182 -0.36 -3.96 23.67
N LYS A 183 0.75 -4.57 24.15
CA LYS A 183 1.65 -3.92 25.10
C LYS A 183 2.27 -2.63 24.56
N ASN A 184 2.44 -2.54 23.24
CA ASN A 184 2.95 -1.35 22.56
C ASN A 184 1.88 -0.25 22.38
N TRP A 185 0.64 -0.52 22.81
CA TRP A 185 -0.41 0.49 22.83
C TRP A 185 -0.15 1.47 23.96
N PHE A 186 0.09 2.73 23.59
CA PHE A 186 0.35 3.79 24.56
C PHE A 186 -0.91 4.64 24.85
N LEU A 187 -1.78 4.88 23.85
CA LEU A 187 -2.87 5.86 24.01
C LEU A 187 -4.05 5.69 23.04
N CYS A 188 -5.28 5.77 23.55
CA CYS A 188 -6.50 5.89 22.74
C CYS A 188 -7.08 7.30 22.83
N VAL A 189 -7.21 8.05 21.73
CA VAL A 189 -7.84 9.37 21.72
C VAL A 189 -9.14 9.34 20.90
N PRO A 190 -10.32 9.21 21.51
CA PRO A 190 -11.56 9.35 20.77
C PRO A 190 -11.69 10.80 20.29
N MET A 191 -11.71 10.98 18.98
CA MET A 191 -11.83 12.27 18.33
C MET A 191 -13.31 12.56 18.11
N VAL A 192 -14.01 12.96 19.17
CA VAL A 192 -15.34 13.55 19.00
C VAL A 192 -15.13 14.97 18.50
N VAL A 193 -15.36 15.19 17.20
CA VAL A 193 -15.24 16.48 16.47
C VAL A 193 -16.08 17.62 17.10
N HIS A 194 -16.83 17.38 18.17
CA HIS A 194 -17.60 18.40 18.85
C HIS A 194 -17.17 18.46 20.31
N ARG A 195 -16.73 19.66 20.74
CA ARG A 195 -16.37 20.13 22.08
C ARG A 195 -17.33 19.67 23.20
N LYS A 196 -17.42 18.37 23.46
CA LYS A 196 -18.23 17.75 24.50
C LYS A 196 -17.37 16.70 25.23
N PRO A 197 -17.51 16.59 26.56
CA PRO A 197 -16.74 15.63 27.34
C PRO A 197 -16.94 14.21 26.81
N ASN A 198 -15.84 13.46 26.75
CA ASN A 198 -15.79 12.11 26.24
C ASN A 198 -16.57 11.16 27.17
N LYS A 199 -17.82 10.83 26.81
CA LYS A 199 -18.66 9.88 27.56
C LYS A 199 -18.14 8.43 27.50
N HIS A 200 -17.16 8.15 26.65
CA HIS A 200 -16.58 6.82 26.47
C HIS A 200 -15.17 6.69 27.05
N ALA A 201 -14.60 7.72 27.68
CA ALA A 201 -13.28 7.66 28.30
C ALA A 201 -13.13 6.48 29.28
N PRO A 202 -14.11 6.22 30.18
CA PRO A 202 -14.00 5.11 31.12
C PRO A 202 -13.99 3.73 30.45
N LEU A 203 -14.67 3.58 29.31
CA LEU A 203 -14.69 2.31 28.57
C LEU A 203 -13.32 2.00 27.95
N PHE A 204 -12.59 3.02 27.50
CA PHE A 204 -11.25 2.83 26.97
C PHE A 204 -10.22 2.60 28.07
N GLN A 205 -10.37 3.25 29.24
CA GLN A 205 -9.51 2.97 30.39
C GLN A 205 -9.70 1.51 30.87
N ASN A 206 -10.94 1.05 31.02
CA ASN A 206 -11.22 -0.35 31.36
C ASN A 206 -10.64 -1.32 30.34
N LEU A 207 -10.73 -1.01 29.04
CA LEU A 207 -10.13 -1.84 28.00
C LEU A 207 -8.59 -1.90 28.14
N LEU A 208 -7.94 -0.76 28.40
CA LEU A 208 -6.48 -0.73 28.56
C LEU A 208 -6.04 -1.52 29.79
N GLU A 209 -6.81 -1.46 30.88
CA GLU A 209 -6.61 -2.27 32.08
C GLU A 209 -6.85 -3.76 31.83
N GLU A 210 -7.95 -4.14 31.16
CA GLU A 210 -8.26 -5.53 30.79
C GLU A 210 -7.18 -6.13 29.88
N MET A 211 -6.60 -5.33 29.00
CA MET A 211 -5.58 -5.77 28.05
C MET A 211 -4.15 -5.71 28.60
N ASN A 212 -3.96 -5.39 29.89
CA ASN A 212 -2.64 -5.23 30.54
C ASN A 212 -1.71 -4.27 29.78
N SER A 213 -2.22 -3.13 29.30
CA SER A 213 -1.38 -2.07 28.74
C SER A 213 -0.52 -1.44 29.84
N ASP A 214 0.73 -1.09 29.52
CA ASP A 214 1.62 -0.36 30.43
C ASP A 214 1.10 1.06 30.75
N TYR A 215 0.09 1.54 30.02
CA TYR A 215 -0.47 2.89 30.13
C TYR A 215 -1.99 2.84 30.34
N SER A 216 -2.44 3.28 31.52
CA SER A 216 -3.85 3.26 31.91
C SER A 216 -4.62 4.54 31.57
N ASP A 217 -3.93 5.60 31.12
CA ASP A 217 -4.52 6.93 31.02
C ASP A 217 -4.60 7.49 29.60
N VAL A 218 -5.79 8.03 29.29
CA VAL A 218 -6.06 8.72 28.03
C VAL A 218 -5.59 10.17 28.12
N LEU A 219 -4.39 10.46 27.63
CA LEU A 219 -3.94 11.83 27.39
C LEU A 219 -4.86 12.52 26.36
N LEU A 220 -5.85 13.25 26.87
CA LEU A 220 -6.81 14.06 26.08
C LEU A 220 -6.14 15.24 25.33
N HIS A 221 -4.90 15.57 25.66
CA HIS A 221 -4.14 16.62 24.97
C HIS A 221 -3.47 16.05 23.70
N THR A 222 -4.28 15.71 22.73
CA THR A 222 -3.91 16.00 21.35
C THR A 222 -5.16 16.53 20.69
N LEU A 223 -5.29 17.87 20.69
CA LEU A 223 -6.07 18.52 19.66
C LEU A 223 -5.53 17.98 18.34
N VAL A 224 -6.27 17.06 17.72
CA VAL A 224 -6.10 16.67 16.32
C VAL A 224 -6.49 17.89 15.49
N ARG A 225 -5.61 18.90 15.50
CA ARG A 225 -5.77 20.21 14.85
C ARG A 225 -5.58 20.12 13.32
N TRP A 226 -5.26 18.93 12.81
CA TRP A 226 -4.84 18.68 11.44
C TRP A 226 -5.97 18.22 10.51
N LEU A 227 -7.04 17.59 11.03
CA LEU A 227 -8.25 17.28 10.23
C LEU A 227 -9.13 18.51 9.94
N SER A 228 -8.95 19.64 10.66
CA SER A 228 -9.77 20.85 10.50
C SER A 228 -9.25 21.89 9.50
N ARG A 229 -8.12 21.63 8.81
CA ARG A 229 -7.56 22.57 7.82
C ARG A 229 -7.46 21.98 6.43
N GLY A 230 -8.59 21.97 5.73
CA GLY A 230 -8.64 22.04 4.26
C GLY A 230 -8.17 23.41 3.72
N LYS A 231 -6.98 23.89 4.12
CA LYS A 231 -6.34 25.04 3.46
C LYS A 231 -5.06 24.56 2.80
N LYS A 232 -5.15 24.51 1.47
CA LYS A 232 -4.09 24.31 0.47
C LYS A 232 -2.70 24.68 1.02
N ARG A 233 -1.82 23.69 1.18
CA ARG A 233 -0.38 23.93 1.04
C ARG A 233 -0.12 24.16 -0.45
N GLN A 234 -0.24 25.41 -0.89
CA GLN A 234 0.54 25.87 -2.04
C GLN A 234 1.98 26.00 -1.53
N GLN A 235 2.86 25.14 -2.03
CA GLN A 235 4.30 25.39 -1.99
C GLN A 235 4.59 26.29 -3.20
N SER A 236 4.99 27.53 -2.92
CA SER A 236 5.84 28.34 -3.78
C SER A 236 7.29 27.92 -3.56
#